data_AF-A0A5C6U1E9-F1
#
_entry.id   AF-A0A5C6U1E9-F1
#
_cell.length_a   1.000
_cell.length_b   1.000
_cell.length_c   1.000
_cell.angle_alpha   90.00
_cell.angle_beta   90.00
_cell.angle_gamma   90.00
#
_symmetry.space_group_name_H-M   'P 1'
#
loop_
_entity.id
_entity.type
_entity.pdbx_description
1 polymer ?
#
loop_
_entity_poly.entity_id
_entity_poly.type
_entity_poly.pdbx_seq_one_letter_code
_entity_poly.pdbx_strand_id
1 'polypeptide(L)'
;MERALAGRELTQHEYRIEINGTTQVWDARYLPLATQPGQPPDQLLMVATDVTEQRAAQEARFEAAIAQREMLVKEVHHRIKNNLQGVAGLLQQIGQRRPEVAGVMSEVIGRCRRSRRSTDCRWAPPGRCA
;
A
#
# COMPACT_ATOMS: atom_id res chain seq x y z
N MET A 1 29.32 5.37 12.66
CA MET A 1 30.14 6.50 13.15
C MET A 1 31.35 6.75 12.26
N GLU A 2 32.14 5.73 11.91
CA GLU A 2 33.34 5.88 11.06
C GLU A 2 33.09 6.49 9.66
N ARG A 3 31.95 6.20 9.02
CA ARG A 3 31.61 6.81 7.71
C ARG A 3 31.37 8.33 7.77
N ALA A 4 30.97 8.88 8.92
CA ALA A 4 30.73 10.32 9.08
C ALA A 4 32.02 11.12 9.30
N LEU A 5 33.11 10.45 9.74
CA LEU A 5 34.43 11.07 9.93
C LEU A 5 35.28 11.08 8.66
N ALA A 6 34.89 10.33 7.62
CA ALA A 6 35.65 10.19 6.38
C ALA A 6 35.21 11.15 5.25
N GLY A 7 34.09 11.88 5.42
CA GLY A 7 33.51 12.73 4.38
C GLY A 7 33.02 14.08 4.89
N ARG A 8 32.90 15.06 3.98
CA ARG A 8 32.25 16.36 4.22
C ARG A 8 30.71 16.28 4.17
N GLU A 9 30.14 15.08 4.19
CA GLU A 9 28.71 14.86 3.94
C GLU A 9 27.91 14.74 5.23
N LEU A 10 26.72 15.37 5.24
CA LEU A 10 25.71 15.15 6.26
C LEU A 10 25.34 13.67 6.28
N THR A 11 25.53 13.00 7.42
CA THR A 11 25.06 11.63 7.62
C THR A 11 23.83 11.64 8.51
N GLN A 12 22.77 10.97 8.08
CA GLN A 12 21.55 10.80 8.86
C GLN A 12 21.41 9.33 9.28
N HIS A 13 21.09 9.10 10.55
CA HIS A 13 20.84 7.77 11.10
C HIS A 13 19.64 7.81 12.05
N GLU A 14 18.71 6.88 11.82
CA GLU A 14 17.59 6.65 12.74
C GLU A 14 17.98 5.55 13.73
N TYR A 15 17.80 5.83 15.02
CA TYR A 15 18.05 4.91 16.11
C TYR A 15 16.74 4.56 16.80
N ARG A 16 16.52 3.27 17.06
CA ARG A 16 15.47 2.81 17.95
C ARG A 16 16.10 2.39 19.26
N ILE A 17 15.71 3.04 20.33
CA ILE A 17 16.25 2.78 21.67
C ILE A 17 15.11 2.54 22.64
N GLU A 18 15.28 1.58 23.53
CA GLU A 18 14.34 1.37 24.63
C GLU A 18 14.82 2.17 25.85
N ILE A 19 13.98 3.09 26.31
CA ILE A 19 14.21 3.86 27.54
C ILE A 19 13.01 3.63 28.45
N ASN A 20 13.26 3.14 29.66
CA ASN A 20 12.22 2.87 30.67
C ASN A 20 11.06 1.99 30.15
N GLY A 21 11.38 0.98 29.32
CA GLY A 21 10.39 0.06 28.73
C GLY A 21 9.56 0.66 27.59
N THR A 22 9.85 1.89 27.16
CA THR A 22 9.22 2.52 25.99
C THR A 22 10.23 2.61 24.85
N THR A 23 9.86 2.16 23.66
CA THR A 23 10.68 2.34 22.46
C THR A 23 10.58 3.79 21.98
N GLN A 24 11.70 4.51 21.98
CA GLN A 24 11.83 5.82 21.37
C GLN A 24 12.59 5.71 20.05
N VAL A 25 12.20 6.56 19.09
CA VAL A 25 12.83 6.68 17.79
C VAL A 25 13.53 8.03 17.73
N TRP A 26 14.84 8.01 17.51
CA TRP A 26 15.68 9.19 17.44
C TRP A 26 16.27 9.35 16.05
N ASP A 27 16.05 10.51 15.43
CA ASP A 27 16.74 10.92 14.21
C ASP A 27 18.03 11.65 14.60
N ALA A 28 19.18 11.04 14.35
CA ALA A 28 20.48 11.67 14.60
C ALA A 28 21.13 12.09 13.29
N ARG A 29 21.53 13.36 13.24
CA ARG A 29 22.19 14.00 12.11
C ARG A 29 23.60 14.38 12.51
N TYR A 30 24.57 13.87 11.77
CA TYR A 30 25.99 14.11 11.97
C TYR A 30 26.48 15.05 10.88
N LEU A 31 26.89 16.24 11.29
CA LEU A 31 27.39 17.28 10.42
C LEU A 31 28.88 17.49 10.70
N PRO A 32 29.78 17.04 9.82
CA PRO A 32 31.20 17.30 9.94
C PRO A 32 31.47 18.79 9.68
N LEU A 33 32.21 19.43 10.57
CA LEU A 33 32.54 20.85 10.52
C LEU A 33 34.06 21.03 10.43
N ALA A 34 34.48 21.98 9.61
CA ALA A 34 35.88 22.40 9.53
C ALA A 34 36.02 23.78 10.18
N THR A 35 36.93 23.92 11.14
CA THR A 35 37.22 25.19 11.81
C THR A 35 37.76 26.24 10.81
N GLN A 36 38.46 25.80 9.76
CA GLN A 36 38.98 26.65 8.70
C GLN A 36 38.43 26.27 7.31
N PRO A 37 38.07 27.25 6.47
CA PRO A 37 37.64 26.97 5.10
C PRO A 37 38.72 26.22 4.31
N GLY A 38 38.33 25.13 3.64
CA GLY A 38 39.23 24.36 2.79
C GLY A 38 40.00 23.23 3.50
N GLN A 39 40.03 23.21 4.83
CA GLN A 39 40.64 22.12 5.61
C GLN A 39 39.71 20.89 5.76
N PRO A 40 40.24 19.70 6.11
CA PRO A 40 39.42 18.57 6.49
C PRO A 40 38.60 18.89 7.76
N PRO A 41 37.43 18.25 7.95
CA PRO A 41 36.64 18.44 9.15
C PRO A 41 37.43 17.99 10.40
N ASP A 42 37.48 18.84 11.40
CA ASP A 42 38.12 18.61 12.70
C ASP A 42 37.10 18.59 13.86
N GLN A 43 35.84 18.93 13.57
CA GLN A 43 34.75 18.90 14.53
C GLN A 43 33.55 18.12 13.97
N LEU A 44 32.73 17.59 14.87
CA LEU A 44 31.49 16.88 14.52
C LEU A 44 30.34 17.47 15.33
N LEU A 45 29.36 18.08 14.66
CA LEU A 45 28.10 18.46 15.28
C LEU A 45 27.11 17.30 15.13
N MET A 46 26.55 16.85 16.25
CA MET A 46 25.45 15.90 16.26
C MET A 46 24.17 16.60 16.72
N VAL A 47 23.11 16.49 15.91
CA VAL A 47 21.76 16.90 16.30
C VAL A 47 20.91 15.65 16.39
N ALA A 48 20.41 15.35 17.59
CA ALA A 48 19.51 14.23 17.83
C ALA A 48 18.11 14.76 18.15
N THR A 49 17.11 14.30 17.43
CA THR A 49 15.70 14.69 17.63
C THR A 49 14.87 13.45 17.92
N ASP A 50 14.07 13.47 18.98
CA ASP A 50 13.05 12.46 19.22
C ASP A 50 11.93 12.63 18.18
N VAL A 51 11.75 11.61 17.36
CA VAL A 51 10.75 11.56 16.28
C VAL A 51 9.72 10.46 16.53
N THR A 52 9.61 9.94 17.76
CA THR A 52 8.71 8.83 18.11
C THR A 52 7.27 9.13 17.73
N GLU A 53 6.72 10.26 18.18
CA GLU A 53 5.35 10.67 17.88
C GLU A 53 5.16 10.92 16.38
N GLN A 54 6.14 11.55 15.73
CA GLN A 54 6.07 11.84 14.31
C GLN A 54 6.02 10.56 13.47
N ARG A 55 6.84 9.55 13.83
CA ARG A 55 6.85 8.24 13.17
C ARG A 55 5.56 7.48 13.42
N ALA A 56 5.06 7.47 14.66
CA ALA A 56 3.77 6.83 14.99
C ALA A 56 2.60 7.47 14.21
N ALA A 57 2.55 8.79 14.14
CA ALA A 57 1.52 9.50 13.37
C ALA A 57 1.64 9.24 11.86
N GLN A 58 2.87 9.16 11.34
CA GLN A 58 3.11 8.85 9.94
C GLN A 58 2.67 7.41 9.61
N GLU A 59 3.01 6.44 10.46
CA GLU A 59 2.58 5.05 10.32
C GLU A 59 1.06 4.93 10.36
N ALA A 60 0.40 5.56 11.33
CA ALA A 60 -1.06 5.55 11.44
C ALA A 60 -1.73 6.15 10.19
N ARG A 61 -1.15 7.20 9.60
CA ARG A 61 -1.65 7.79 8.34
C ARG A 61 -1.45 6.85 7.15
N PHE A 62 -0.31 6.16 7.06
CA PHE A 62 -0.07 5.18 6.01
C PHE A 62 -1.03 4.01 6.11
N GLU A 63 -1.20 3.43 7.29
CA GLU A 63 -2.15 2.36 7.56
C GLU A 63 -3.60 2.78 7.24
N ALA A 64 -4.00 3.99 7.64
CA ALA A 64 -5.31 4.53 7.27
C ALA A 64 -5.50 4.66 5.75
N ALA A 65 -4.47 5.12 5.03
CA ALA A 65 -4.52 5.24 3.58
C ALA A 65 -4.59 3.86 2.88
N ILE A 66 -3.86 2.86 3.40
CA ILE A 66 -3.94 1.47 2.94
C ILE A 66 -5.34 0.93 3.16
N ALA A 67 -5.88 1.06 4.38
CA ALA A 67 -7.23 0.58 4.72
C ALA A 67 -8.30 1.24 3.83
N GLN A 68 -8.22 2.55 3.58
CA GLN A 68 -9.13 3.25 2.69
C GLN A 68 -9.02 2.72 1.25
N ARG A 69 -7.80 2.50 0.75
CA ARG A 69 -7.58 1.94 -0.60
C ARG A 69 -8.15 0.54 -0.70
N GLU A 70 -7.94 -0.31 0.29
CA GLU A 70 -8.51 -1.67 0.33
C GLU A 70 -10.04 -1.64 0.35
N MET A 71 -10.63 -0.72 1.11
CA MET A 71 -12.09 -0.55 1.17
C MET A 71 -12.66 -0.17 -0.19
N LEU A 72 -12.07 0.83 -0.86
CA LEU A 72 -12.48 1.26 -2.20
C LEU A 72 -12.37 0.13 -3.21
N VAL A 73 -11.26 -0.62 -3.15
CA VAL A 73 -11.04 -1.77 -4.02
C VAL A 73 -12.12 -2.83 -3.77
N LYS A 74 -12.45 -3.16 -2.51
CA LYS A 74 -13.55 -4.09 -2.18
C LYS A 74 -14.90 -3.58 -2.71
N GLU A 75 -15.19 -2.29 -2.57
CA GLU A 75 -16.43 -1.70 -3.07
C GLU A 75 -16.54 -1.80 -4.61
N VAL A 76 -15.48 -1.45 -5.32
CA VAL A 76 -15.43 -1.54 -6.79
C VAL A 76 -15.64 -2.98 -7.24
N HIS A 77 -14.98 -3.96 -6.62
CA HIS A 77 -15.18 -5.37 -6.94
C HIS A 77 -16.60 -5.85 -6.70
N HIS A 78 -17.21 -5.43 -5.58
CA HIS A 78 -18.60 -5.72 -5.28
C HIS A 78 -19.53 -5.13 -6.35
N ARG A 79 -19.29 -3.88 -6.79
CA ARG A 79 -20.08 -3.23 -7.85
C ARG A 79 -19.90 -3.91 -9.21
N ILE A 80 -18.68 -4.29 -9.58
CA ILE A 80 -18.41 -5.03 -10.84
C ILE A 80 -19.16 -6.36 -10.84
N LYS A 81 -19.11 -7.12 -9.74
CA LYS A 81 -19.86 -8.37 -9.59
C LYS A 81 -21.36 -8.17 -9.78
N ASN A 82 -21.92 -7.12 -9.17
CA ASN A 82 -23.34 -6.80 -9.29
C ASN A 82 -23.72 -6.40 -10.72
N ASN A 83 -22.88 -5.61 -11.40
CA ASN A 83 -23.11 -5.22 -12.79
C ASN A 83 -23.08 -6.43 -13.72
N LEU A 84 -22.09 -7.33 -13.58
CA LEU A 84 -22.02 -8.56 -14.36
C LEU A 84 -23.21 -9.49 -14.09
N GLN A 85 -23.73 -9.52 -12.86
CA GLN A 85 -24.96 -10.24 -12.54
C GLN A 85 -26.16 -9.64 -13.27
N GLY A 86 -26.33 -8.32 -13.22
CA GLY A 86 -27.41 -7.61 -13.88
C GLY A 86 -27.40 -7.81 -15.39
N VAL A 87 -26.23 -7.62 -16.03
CA VAL A 87 -26.05 -7.85 -17.47
C VAL A 87 -26.38 -9.30 -17.84
N ALA A 88 -25.90 -10.29 -17.09
CA ALA A 88 -26.24 -11.69 -17.35
C ALA A 88 -27.75 -11.97 -17.23
N GLY A 89 -28.43 -11.34 -16.27
CA GLY A 89 -29.88 -11.44 -16.11
C GLY A 89 -30.66 -10.84 -17.29
N LEU A 90 -30.26 -9.65 -17.74
CA LEU A 90 -30.85 -8.99 -18.90
C LEU A 90 -30.66 -9.80 -20.19
N LEU A 91 -29.45 -10.32 -20.43
CA LEU A 91 -29.16 -11.16 -21.59
C LEU A 91 -29.98 -12.46 -21.56
N GLN A 92 -30.16 -13.06 -20.38
CA GLN A 92 -31.01 -14.25 -20.22
C GLN A 92 -32.47 -13.94 -20.58
N GLN A 93 -32.99 -12.80 -20.14
CA GLN A 93 -34.36 -12.37 -20.46
C GLN A 93 -34.56 -12.10 -21.96
N ILE A 94 -33.56 -11.52 -22.64
CA ILE A 94 -33.57 -11.31 -24.09
C ILE A 94 -33.56 -12.65 -24.83
N GLY A 95 -32.69 -13.58 -24.43
CA GLY A 95 -32.63 -14.93 -25.03
C GLY A 95 -33.94 -15.72 -24.87
N GLN A 96 -34.65 -15.55 -23.75
CA GLN A 96 -35.97 -16.15 -23.55
C GLN A 96 -37.05 -15.56 -24.47
N ARG A 97 -36.98 -14.25 -24.77
CA ARG A 97 -37.96 -13.55 -25.62
C ARG A 97 -37.70 -13.71 -27.11
N ARG A 98 -36.46 -13.99 -27.51
CA ARG A 98 -36.05 -14.17 -28.91
C ARG A 98 -35.26 -15.48 -29.07
N PRO A 99 -35.94 -16.61 -29.30
CA PRO A 99 -35.29 -17.92 -29.40
C PRO A 99 -34.27 -18.01 -30.55
N GLU A 100 -34.44 -17.22 -31.60
CA GLU A 100 -33.54 -17.12 -32.75
C GLU A 100 -32.10 -16.72 -32.38
N VAL A 101 -31.92 -15.92 -31.32
CA VAL A 101 -30.60 -15.46 -30.84
C VAL A 101 -30.15 -16.14 -29.55
N ALA A 102 -30.92 -17.09 -29.03
CA ALA A 102 -30.68 -17.72 -27.72
C ALA A 102 -29.32 -18.46 -27.66
N GLY A 103 -28.90 -19.10 -28.76
CA GLY A 103 -27.62 -19.80 -28.85
C GLY A 103 -26.42 -18.87 -28.64
N VAL A 104 -26.38 -17.74 -29.36
CA VAL A 104 -25.32 -16.73 -29.23
C VAL A 104 -25.36 -16.07 -27.84
N MET A 105 -26.55 -15.80 -27.30
CA MET A 105 -26.71 -15.22 -25.96
C MET A 105 -26.19 -16.13 -24.84
N SER A 106 -26.38 -17.45 -24.95
CA SER A 106 -25.89 -18.43 -23.97
C SER A 106 -24.37 -18.36 -23.78
N GLU A 107 -23.62 -18.17 -24.88
CA GLU A 107 -22.16 -18.07 -24.85
C GLU A 107 -21.69 -16.80 -24.11
N VAL A 108 -22.33 -15.66 -24.40
CA VAL A 108 -22.02 -14.36 -23.77
C VAL A 108 -22.36 -14.37 -22.28
N ILE A 109 -23.50 -14.97 -21.91
CA ILE A 109 -23.90 -15.18 -20.50
C ILE A 109 -22.86 -16.05 -19.79
N GLY A 110 -22.41 -17.15 -20.42
CA GLY A 110 -21.36 -18.00 -19.90
C GLY A 110 -20.04 -17.25 -19.66
N ARG A 111 -19.66 -16.34 -20.58
CA ARG A 111 -18.48 -15.48 -20.43
C ARG A 111 -18.61 -14.49 -19.26
N CYS A 112 -19.76 -13.82 -19.12
CA CYS A 112 -20.01 -12.92 -17.98
C CYS A 112 -19.96 -13.67 -16.63
N ARG A 113 -20.55 -14.86 -16.57
CA ARG A 113 -20.52 -15.71 -15.36
C ARG A 113 -19.10 -16.18 -15.01
N ARG A 114 -18.29 -16.56 -16.01
CA ARG A 114 -16.87 -16.93 -15.80
C ARG A 114 -16.03 -15.75 -15.33
N SER A 115 -16.18 -14.58 -15.96
CA SER A 115 -15.50 -13.35 -15.53
C SER A 115 -15.85 -13.01 -14.07
N ARG A 116 -17.13 -13.07 -13.71
CA ARG A 116 -17.61 -12.88 -12.33
C ARG A 116 -16.98 -13.88 -11.33
N ARG A 117 -16.93 -15.17 -11.67
CA ARG A 117 -16.29 -16.19 -10.80
C ARG A 117 -14.79 -15.93 -10.64
N SER A 118 -14.10 -15.51 -11.70
CA SER A 118 -12.68 -15.16 -11.63
C SER A 118 -12.42 -13.96 -10.71
N THR A 119 -13.30 -12.96 -10.71
CA THR A 119 -13.22 -11.85 -9.76
C THR A 119 -13.53 -12.30 -8.33
N ASP A 120 -14.47 -13.21 -8.11
CA ASP A 120 -14.74 -13.77 -6.77
C ASP A 120 -13.53 -14.55 -6.23
N CYS A 121 -12.88 -15.39 -7.05
CA CYS A 121 -11.71 -16.16 -6.64
C CYS A 121 -10.47 -15.30 -6.37
N ARG A 122 -10.24 -14.24 -7.15
CA ARG A 122 -9.07 -13.37 -6.97
C ARG A 122 -9.10 -12.58 -5.66
N TRP A 123 -10.27 -12.40 -5.05
CA TRP A 123 -10.47 -11.64 -3.81
C TRP A 123 -10.93 -12.49 -2.63
N ALA A 124 -10.96 -13.81 -2.77
CA ALA A 124 -11.24 -14.72 -1.67
C ALA A 124 -10.03 -14.82 -0.72
N PRO A 125 -10.24 -14.93 0.61
CA PRO A 125 -9.15 -15.22 1.53
C PRO A 125 -8.47 -16.55 1.16
N PRO A 126 -7.15 -16.71 1.44
CA PRO A 126 -6.42 -17.93 1.09
C PRO A 126 -7.13 -19.16 1.67
N GLY A 127 -7.44 -20.14 0.79
CA GLY A 127 -8.10 -21.40 1.16
C GLY A 127 -9.58 -21.56 0.77
N ARG A 128 -10.22 -20.57 0.11
CA ARG A 128 -11.64 -20.68 -0.34
C ARG A 128 -11.88 -20.77 -1.85
N CYS A 129 -10.82 -20.81 -2.66
CA CYS A 129 -10.95 -21.10 -4.09
C CYS A 129 -11.02 -22.62 -4.29
N ALA A 130 -12.23 -23.13 -4.50
CA ALA A 130 -12.50 -24.47 -5.02
C ALA A 130 -13.02 -24.36 -6.46
#